data_AF-A0ABD1D850-F1
#
_entry.id   AF-A0ABD1D850-F1
#
_cell.length_a   1.000
_cell.length_b   1.000
_cell.length_c   1.000
_cell.angle_alpha   90.00
_cell.angle_beta   90.00
_cell.angle_gamma   90.00
#
_symmetry.space_group_name_H-M   'P 1'
#
loop_
_entity.id
_entity.type
_entity.pdbx_description
1 polymer ?
#
loop_
_entity_poly.entity_id
_entity_poly.type
_entity_poly.pdbx_seq_one_letter_code
_entity_poly.pdbx_strand_id
1 'polypeptide(L)'
;MRPSSISVVALIAVVGFAEINAARLRTDSYNDESSEEHLSTDRVAVSYHLKKRLTRFIRLGAMAQAISKRTKIPRNEVFNGGASEYQDITQSNGDHASHVVRVRHDNTLTRVEHTNDYVDAMEFLSHTHRVPAWANVGIGRMIDTIQSDNVNLLASIDFCAESPTRDDKKVLQDIKKKFLDAFDRKIQRLGPGVERNELVASKSAINSITPEYLFSQARRYGLESKD
;
A
#
# COMPACT_ATOMS: atom_id res chain seq x y z
N MET A 1 61.23 -43.49 -3.38
CA MET A 1 60.27 -42.50 -2.85
C MET A 1 59.36 -42.06 -4.00
N ARG A 2 58.10 -42.49 -3.97
CA ARG A 2 57.07 -42.12 -4.96
C ARG A 2 56.22 -41.00 -4.34
N PRO A 3 55.92 -39.90 -5.04
CA PRO A 3 54.86 -39.01 -4.60
C PRO A 3 53.52 -39.66 -4.97
N SER A 4 52.70 -39.78 -3.93
CA SER A 4 51.33 -40.27 -3.90
C SER A 4 50.37 -39.36 -4.68
N SER A 5 49.59 -39.99 -5.55
CA SER A 5 48.16 -39.74 -5.81
C SER A 5 47.66 -38.29 -5.74
N ILE A 6 47.62 -37.64 -6.91
CA ILE A 6 46.78 -36.48 -7.19
C ILE A 6 45.32 -36.95 -7.13
N SER A 7 44.56 -36.46 -6.16
CA SER A 7 43.11 -36.68 -6.09
C SER A 7 42.42 -35.97 -7.24
N VAL A 8 41.65 -36.76 -7.98
CA VAL A 8 40.68 -36.33 -8.99
C VAL A 8 39.42 -35.85 -8.24
N VAL A 9 38.73 -34.87 -8.84
CA VAL A 9 37.33 -34.47 -8.62
C VAL A 9 37.03 -33.55 -7.43
N ALA A 10 36.91 -32.25 -7.73
CA ALA A 10 35.74 -31.44 -7.38
C ALA A 10 35.76 -30.14 -8.21
N LEU A 11 35.52 -30.32 -9.51
CA LEU A 11 35.18 -29.27 -10.45
C LEU A 11 33.72 -28.84 -10.18
N ILE A 12 33.50 -27.53 -10.01
CA ILE A 12 32.24 -26.80 -10.14
C ILE A 12 31.14 -27.12 -9.10
N ALA A 13 31.03 -26.23 -8.11
CA ALA A 13 29.75 -25.85 -7.50
C ALA A 13 29.83 -24.41 -6.95
N VAL A 14 30.28 -23.45 -7.77
CA VAL A 14 30.15 -22.00 -7.50
C VAL A 14 28.92 -21.41 -8.23
N VAL A 15 28.14 -22.24 -8.91
CA VAL A 15 26.85 -21.85 -9.50
C VAL A 15 25.76 -22.55 -8.71
N GLY A 16 25.14 -21.84 -7.76
CA GLY A 16 24.07 -22.43 -6.95
C GLY A 16 23.44 -21.52 -5.91
N PHE A 17 24.11 -20.43 -5.50
CA PHE A 17 23.54 -19.49 -4.53
C PHE A 17 23.22 -18.10 -5.08
N ALA A 18 23.65 -17.78 -6.31
CA ALA A 18 23.29 -16.52 -6.98
C ALA A 18 21.98 -16.61 -7.79
N GLU A 19 21.60 -17.80 -8.28
CA GLU A 19 20.44 -17.94 -9.18
C GLU A 19 19.12 -18.28 -8.47
N ILE A 20 19.16 -18.81 -7.24
CA ILE A 20 17.93 -19.08 -6.46
C ILE A 20 17.30 -17.79 -5.90
N ASN A 21 18.08 -16.72 -5.73
CA ASN A 21 17.54 -15.41 -5.32
C ASN A 21 17.15 -14.50 -6.51
N ALA A 22 17.73 -14.71 -7.69
CA ALA A 22 17.37 -13.94 -8.90
C ALA A 22 16.06 -14.42 -9.54
N ALA A 23 15.73 -15.72 -9.43
CA ALA A 23 14.48 -16.28 -9.93
C ALA A 23 13.25 -15.98 -9.04
N ARG A 24 13.45 -15.54 -7.79
CA ARG A 24 12.36 -15.11 -6.90
C ARG A 24 12.04 -13.61 -6.97
N LEU A 25 12.80 -12.86 -7.79
CA LEU A 25 12.61 -11.43 -8.03
C LEU A 25 12.14 -11.12 -9.47
N ARG A 26 11.83 -12.15 -10.26
CA ARG A 26 11.22 -12.04 -11.60
C ARG A 26 9.90 -12.81 -11.64
N THR A 27 8.87 -12.23 -11.02
CA THR A 27 7.43 -12.40 -11.41
C THR A 27 6.44 -11.66 -10.49
N ASP A 28 6.88 -10.80 -9.56
CA ASP A 28 5.96 -9.81 -8.95
C ASP A 28 5.82 -8.53 -9.81
N SER A 29 5.88 -8.72 -11.14
CA SER A 29 5.13 -7.91 -12.10
C SER A 29 3.65 -8.25 -11.97
N TYR A 30 3.10 -8.13 -10.76
CA TYR A 30 1.67 -8.03 -10.61
C TYR A 30 1.32 -6.62 -11.01
N ASN A 31 0.60 -6.50 -12.12
CA ASN A 31 -0.05 -5.28 -12.57
C ASN A 31 -0.51 -4.49 -11.35
N ASP A 32 -0.23 -3.19 -11.33
CA ASP A 32 -0.97 -2.35 -10.42
C ASP A 32 -2.42 -2.39 -10.92
N GLU A 33 -3.28 -3.16 -10.24
CA GLU A 33 -4.73 -3.22 -10.42
C GLU A 33 -5.39 -1.86 -10.11
N SER A 34 -4.87 -0.75 -10.65
CA SER A 34 -5.71 0.43 -10.88
C SER A 34 -6.52 0.27 -12.16
N SER A 35 -6.27 -0.78 -12.96
CA SER A 35 -6.99 -1.11 -14.20
C SER A 35 -7.92 -2.33 -14.12
N GLU A 36 -8.05 -2.98 -12.96
CA GLU A 36 -9.02 -4.07 -12.78
C GLU A 36 -10.26 -3.52 -12.09
N GLU A 37 -11.39 -3.56 -12.80
CA GLU A 37 -12.77 -3.23 -12.43
C GLU A 37 -12.99 -2.52 -11.07
N HIS A 38 -13.61 -1.32 -11.09
CA HIS A 38 -14.02 -0.51 -9.91
C HIS A 38 -14.70 -1.30 -8.77
N LEU A 39 -15.23 -2.49 -9.08
CA LEU A 39 -15.75 -3.46 -8.14
C LEU A 39 -15.17 -4.84 -8.49
N SER A 40 -14.12 -5.27 -7.78
CA SER A 40 -13.74 -6.69 -7.82
C SER A 40 -14.93 -7.52 -7.32
N THR A 41 -15.52 -8.31 -8.22
CA THR A 41 -16.67 -9.18 -7.90
C THR A 41 -16.28 -10.31 -6.94
N ASP A 42 -15.01 -10.70 -6.99
CA ASP A 42 -14.42 -11.76 -6.17
C ASP A 42 -13.88 -11.25 -4.84
N ARG A 43 -14.00 -12.11 -3.82
CA ARG A 43 -13.46 -11.83 -2.49
C ARG A 43 -11.94 -11.95 -2.51
N VAL A 44 -11.25 -10.89 -2.10
CA VAL A 44 -9.78 -10.90 -1.99
C VAL A 44 -9.33 -11.42 -0.63
N ALA A 45 -8.08 -11.89 -0.55
CA ALA A 45 -7.47 -12.26 0.73
C ALA A 45 -7.36 -11.05 1.66
N VAL A 46 -7.67 -11.22 2.96
CA VAL A 46 -7.63 -10.12 3.93
C VAL A 46 -6.22 -9.54 4.09
N SER A 47 -5.20 -10.39 4.06
CA SER A 47 -3.80 -9.94 4.10
C SER A 47 -3.42 -9.07 2.91
N TYR A 48 -3.94 -9.40 1.72
CA TYR A 48 -3.79 -8.57 0.52
C TYR A 48 -4.48 -7.22 0.69
N HIS A 49 -5.76 -7.24 1.10
CA HIS A 49 -6.52 -6.01 1.32
C HIS A 49 -5.82 -5.09 2.32
N LEU A 50 -5.51 -5.57 3.53
CA LEU A 50 -4.92 -4.74 4.58
C LEU A 50 -3.51 -4.26 4.23
N LYS A 51 -2.72 -5.07 3.50
CA LYS A 51 -1.45 -4.61 2.92
C LYS A 51 -1.66 -3.47 1.94
N LYS A 52 -2.62 -3.61 1.02
CA LYS A 52 -2.96 -2.58 0.03
C LYS A 52 -3.45 -1.30 0.70
N ARG A 53 -4.17 -1.37 1.82
CA ARG A 53 -4.57 -0.17 2.60
C ARG A 53 -3.38 0.67 3.04
N LEU A 54 -2.26 0.05 3.44
CA LEU A 54 -1.03 0.77 3.76
C LEU A 54 -0.35 1.29 2.49
N THR A 55 -0.09 0.42 1.51
CA THR A 55 0.71 0.81 0.33
C THR A 55 -0.01 1.85 -0.54
N ARG A 56 -1.33 1.73 -0.72
CA ARG A 56 -2.14 2.70 -1.46
C ARG A 56 -2.28 4.02 -0.71
N PHE A 57 -2.33 4.00 0.62
CA PHE A 57 -2.30 5.25 1.39
C PHE A 57 -1.04 6.04 1.13
N ILE A 58 0.15 5.41 1.14
CA ILE A 58 1.41 6.11 0.83
C ILE A 58 1.43 6.66 -0.61
N ARG A 59 0.88 5.91 -1.57
CA ARG A 59 0.77 6.35 -2.98
C ARG A 59 -0.02 7.66 -3.15
N LEU A 60 -0.98 7.95 -2.27
CA LEU A 60 -1.70 9.24 -2.30
C LEU A 60 -0.75 10.43 -2.20
N GLY A 61 0.36 10.33 -1.46
CA GLY A 61 1.31 11.43 -1.37
C GLY A 61 1.96 11.76 -2.73
N ALA A 62 2.26 10.74 -3.52
CA ALA A 62 2.81 10.89 -4.86
C ALA A 62 1.77 11.45 -5.83
N MET A 63 0.52 11.01 -5.74
CA MET A 63 -0.60 11.57 -6.51
C MET A 63 -0.85 13.05 -6.15
N ALA A 64 -0.86 13.38 -4.86
CA ALA A 64 -0.97 14.77 -4.41
C ALA A 64 0.17 15.65 -4.92
N GLN A 65 1.39 15.10 -4.99
CA GLN A 65 2.53 15.80 -5.59
C GLN A 65 2.37 16.01 -7.10
N ALA A 66 1.86 15.02 -7.85
CA ALA A 66 1.58 15.16 -9.28
C ALA A 66 0.50 16.23 -9.55
N ILE A 67 -0.64 16.13 -8.87
CA ILE A 67 -1.74 17.10 -8.94
C ILE A 67 -1.22 18.49 -8.56
N SER A 68 -0.50 18.63 -7.45
CA SER A 68 0.04 19.92 -6.99
C SER A 68 0.93 20.60 -8.03
N LYS A 69 1.80 19.85 -8.73
CA LYS A 69 2.67 20.42 -9.78
C LYS A 69 1.89 21.04 -10.93
N ARG A 70 0.82 20.37 -11.37
CA ARG A 70 -0.02 20.78 -12.50
C ARG A 70 -0.95 21.92 -12.16
N THR A 71 -1.53 21.85 -10.97
CA THR A 71 -2.64 22.70 -10.55
C THR A 71 -2.22 23.90 -9.72
N LYS A 72 -0.98 23.89 -9.21
CA LYS A 72 -0.43 24.84 -8.22
C LYS A 72 -1.13 24.82 -6.86
N ILE A 73 -2.01 23.85 -6.63
CA ILE A 73 -2.65 23.63 -5.34
C ILE A 73 -1.61 23.03 -4.37
N PRO A 74 -1.49 23.52 -3.13
CA PRO A 74 -0.57 22.96 -2.16
C PRO A 74 -0.83 21.45 -1.93
N ARG A 75 0.23 20.64 -1.83
CA ARG A 75 0.11 19.17 -1.69
C ARG A 75 -0.76 18.74 -0.51
N ASN A 76 -0.69 19.50 0.59
CA ASN A 76 -1.45 19.30 1.82
C ASN A 76 -2.91 19.75 1.73
N GLU A 77 -3.34 20.29 0.59
CA GLU A 77 -4.73 20.70 0.32
C GLU A 77 -5.42 19.80 -0.72
N VAL A 78 -4.65 18.96 -1.45
CA VAL A 78 -5.21 18.04 -2.46
C VAL A 78 -6.11 16.98 -1.82
N PHE A 79 -5.63 16.37 -0.73
CA PHE A 79 -6.39 15.40 0.07
C PHE A 79 -6.41 15.86 1.52
N ASN A 80 -7.56 15.73 2.16
CA ASN A 80 -7.83 16.17 3.51
C ASN A 80 -8.28 14.98 4.38
N GLY A 81 -8.03 15.08 5.69
CA GLY A 81 -8.65 14.17 6.66
C GLY A 81 -10.17 14.30 6.63
N GLY A 82 -10.89 13.20 6.86
CA GLY A 82 -12.33 13.19 6.87
C GLY A 82 -12.93 11.83 6.52
N ALA A 83 -14.26 11.74 6.64
CA ALA A 83 -15.00 10.59 6.13
C ALA A 83 -14.87 10.54 4.60
N SER A 84 -14.68 9.33 4.07
CA SER A 84 -14.79 9.08 2.63
C SER A 84 -16.15 9.54 2.13
N GLU A 85 -16.19 10.25 1.00
CA GLU A 85 -17.45 10.64 0.34
C GLU A 85 -18.11 9.44 -0.37
N TYR A 86 -17.35 8.37 -0.60
CA TYR A 86 -17.85 7.10 -1.15
C TYR A 86 -18.42 6.19 -0.05
N GLN A 87 -19.65 5.70 -0.27
CA GLN A 87 -20.37 4.81 0.64
C GLN A 87 -19.97 3.35 0.42
N ASP A 88 -19.81 2.59 1.49
CA ASP A 88 -19.63 1.15 1.40
C ASP A 88 -20.94 0.46 0.97
N ILE A 89 -20.81 -0.56 0.12
CA ILE A 89 -21.93 -1.45 -0.19
C ILE A 89 -21.83 -2.67 0.72
N THR A 90 -22.82 -2.84 1.60
CA THR A 90 -22.98 -4.05 2.41
C THR A 90 -23.73 -5.10 1.58
N GLN A 91 -23.15 -6.29 1.43
CA GLN A 91 -23.83 -7.40 0.75
C GLN A 91 -24.52 -8.32 1.78
N SER A 92 -25.62 -8.96 1.36
CA SER A 92 -26.43 -9.85 2.22
C SER A 92 -25.71 -11.13 2.65
N ASN A 93 -24.57 -11.46 2.04
CA ASN A 93 -23.78 -12.67 2.31
C ASN A 93 -22.70 -12.49 3.41
N GLY A 94 -22.64 -11.34 4.08
CA GLY A 94 -21.66 -11.05 5.13
C GLY A 94 -20.31 -10.53 4.63
N ASP A 95 -20.14 -10.33 3.32
CA ASP A 95 -19.03 -9.57 2.75
C ASP A 95 -19.40 -8.08 2.59
N HIS A 96 -18.38 -7.24 2.62
CA HIS A 96 -18.47 -5.79 2.42
C HIS A 96 -17.58 -5.38 1.26
N ALA A 97 -18.07 -4.47 0.41
CA ALA A 97 -17.21 -3.65 -0.43
C ALA A 97 -16.51 -2.62 0.46
N SER A 98 -15.21 -2.83 0.72
CA SER A 98 -14.41 -1.96 1.56
C SER A 98 -13.49 -1.11 0.70
N HIS A 99 -13.62 0.20 0.83
CA HIS A 99 -12.64 1.14 0.28
C HIS A 99 -11.24 0.84 0.82
N VAL A 100 -10.26 0.86 -0.08
CA VAL A 100 -8.85 0.58 0.29
C VAL A 100 -8.21 1.82 0.93
N VAL A 101 -8.62 3.00 0.50
CA VAL A 101 -8.16 4.30 0.99
C VAL A 101 -9.37 5.16 1.34
N ARG A 102 -9.37 5.73 2.54
CA ARG A 102 -10.40 6.68 2.98
C ARG A 102 -9.78 7.99 3.40
N VAL A 103 -9.88 8.96 2.50
CA VAL A 103 -9.55 10.36 2.73
C VAL A 103 -10.62 11.20 2.05
N ARG A 104 -10.76 12.44 2.48
CA ARG A 104 -11.57 13.43 1.78
C ARG A 104 -10.70 14.08 0.70
N HIS A 105 -11.29 14.49 -0.42
CA HIS A 105 -10.65 15.43 -1.33
C HIS A 105 -11.34 16.78 -1.23
N ASP A 106 -10.68 17.86 -1.64
CA ASP A 106 -11.34 19.17 -1.65
C ASP A 106 -12.28 19.26 -2.86
N ASN A 107 -13.57 19.54 -2.64
CA ASN A 107 -14.56 19.70 -3.71
C ASN A 107 -14.47 21.08 -4.38
N THR A 108 -13.60 21.96 -3.90
CA THR A 108 -13.26 23.23 -4.57
C THR A 108 -12.27 23.03 -5.72
N LEU A 109 -11.80 21.80 -5.96
CA LEU A 109 -10.98 21.37 -7.10
C LEU A 109 -11.68 21.45 -8.47
N THR A 110 -12.77 22.21 -8.59
CA THR A 110 -13.53 22.46 -9.83
C THR A 110 -12.69 22.91 -11.02
N ARG A 111 -11.53 23.54 -10.79
CA ARG A 111 -10.57 23.93 -11.85
C ARG A 111 -9.80 22.76 -12.46
N VAL A 112 -9.80 21.60 -11.82
CA VAL A 112 -8.90 20.47 -12.14
C VAL A 112 -9.63 19.13 -12.27
N GLU A 113 -10.96 19.15 -12.09
CA GLU A 113 -11.90 18.04 -12.34
C GLU A 113 -11.78 17.43 -13.75
N HIS A 114 -11.12 18.12 -14.68
CA HIS A 114 -10.91 17.66 -16.07
C HIS A 114 -9.46 17.27 -16.38
N THR A 115 -8.57 17.25 -15.39
CA THR A 115 -7.20 16.76 -15.59
C THR A 115 -7.15 15.23 -15.43
N ASN A 116 -6.40 14.54 -16.28
CA ASN A 116 -6.25 13.08 -16.19
C ASN A 116 -5.76 12.66 -14.80
N ASP A 117 -4.79 13.38 -14.21
CA ASP A 117 -4.28 13.09 -12.86
C ASP A 117 -5.36 13.15 -11.77
N TYR A 118 -6.32 14.07 -11.89
CA TYR A 118 -7.43 14.16 -10.94
C TYR A 118 -8.43 13.01 -11.14
N VAL A 119 -8.77 12.70 -12.40
CA VAL A 119 -9.64 11.56 -12.73
C VAL A 119 -9.02 10.26 -12.19
N ASP A 120 -7.75 10.00 -12.52
CA ASP A 120 -7.01 8.83 -12.05
C ASP A 120 -6.98 8.76 -10.50
N ALA A 121 -6.84 9.91 -9.84
CA ALA A 121 -6.89 9.97 -8.38
C ALA A 121 -8.29 9.68 -7.80
N MET A 122 -9.35 10.16 -8.44
CA MET A 122 -10.72 9.85 -8.00
C MET A 122 -11.07 8.38 -8.22
N GLU A 123 -10.67 7.83 -9.38
CA GLU A 123 -10.80 6.39 -9.66
C GLU A 123 -10.05 5.57 -8.60
N PHE A 124 -8.82 5.97 -8.28
CA PHE A 124 -8.01 5.34 -7.24
C PHE A 124 -8.66 5.38 -5.85
N LEU A 125 -9.29 6.49 -5.47
CA LEU A 125 -9.99 6.66 -4.19
C LEU A 125 -11.30 5.85 -4.13
N SER A 126 -12.00 5.72 -5.26
CA SER A 126 -13.23 4.93 -5.36
C SER A 126 -13.00 3.41 -5.31
N HIS A 127 -11.75 2.97 -5.35
CA HIS A 127 -11.41 1.55 -5.42
C HIS A 127 -11.82 0.80 -4.15
N THR A 128 -12.61 -0.27 -4.35
CA THR A 128 -13.07 -1.15 -3.29
C THR A 128 -12.56 -2.57 -3.47
N HIS A 129 -12.35 -3.27 -2.36
CA HIS A 129 -12.17 -4.71 -2.34
C HIS A 129 -13.33 -5.37 -1.62
N ARG A 130 -13.78 -6.51 -2.12
CA ARG A 130 -14.72 -7.36 -1.40
C ARG A 130 -13.99 -8.16 -0.33
N VAL A 131 -14.37 -7.97 0.93
CA VAL A 131 -13.73 -8.56 2.12
C VAL A 131 -14.78 -8.96 3.16
N PRO A 132 -14.48 -9.89 4.09
CA PRO A 132 -15.41 -10.19 5.17
C PRO A 132 -15.68 -8.95 6.04
N ALA A 133 -16.91 -8.80 6.53
CA ALA A 133 -17.38 -7.62 7.27
C ALA A 133 -16.43 -7.13 8.38
N TRP A 134 -15.84 -8.05 9.14
CA TRP A 134 -14.94 -7.72 10.26
C TRP A 134 -13.64 -7.03 9.80
N ALA A 135 -13.19 -7.27 8.57
CA ALA A 135 -12.00 -6.63 8.00
C ALA A 135 -12.27 -5.15 7.67
N ASN A 136 -13.53 -4.78 7.43
CA ASN A 136 -13.96 -3.41 7.16
C ASN A 136 -14.41 -2.67 8.44
N VAL A 137 -15.33 -3.23 9.21
CA VAL A 137 -15.95 -2.52 10.36
C VAL A 137 -15.05 -2.48 11.60
N GLY A 138 -14.21 -3.51 11.78
CA GLY A 138 -13.30 -3.63 12.92
C GLY A 138 -11.96 -2.95 12.70
N ILE A 139 -10.99 -3.71 12.18
CA ILE A 139 -9.64 -3.19 11.89
C ILE A 139 -9.69 -2.10 10.81
N GLY A 140 -10.61 -2.20 9.84
CA GLY A 140 -10.78 -1.21 8.78
C GLY A 140 -11.10 0.18 9.32
N ARG A 141 -12.03 0.34 10.27
CA ARG A 141 -12.32 1.64 10.92
C ARG A 141 -11.11 2.25 11.63
N MET A 142 -10.29 1.42 12.27
CA MET A 142 -9.06 1.90 12.91
C MET A 142 -8.06 2.39 11.86
N ILE A 143 -7.95 1.69 10.73
CA ILE A 143 -7.11 2.10 9.60
C ILE A 143 -7.65 3.37 8.93
N ASP A 144 -8.96 3.51 8.76
CA ASP A 144 -9.59 4.73 8.23
C ASP A 144 -9.17 5.95 9.05
N THR A 145 -9.23 5.82 10.37
CA THR A 145 -8.84 6.90 11.30
C THR A 145 -7.36 7.23 11.12
N ILE A 146 -6.49 6.23 11.00
CA ILE A 146 -5.06 6.45 10.74
C ILE A 146 -4.85 7.15 9.38
N GLN A 147 -5.55 6.75 8.33
CA GLN A 147 -5.42 7.38 7.01
C GLN A 147 -5.85 8.85 7.08
N SER A 148 -7.03 9.12 7.64
CA SER A 148 -7.58 10.47 7.83
C SER A 148 -6.63 11.37 8.64
N ASP A 149 -6.15 10.90 9.79
CA ASP A 149 -5.33 11.71 10.70
C ASP A 149 -3.91 11.99 10.18
N ASN A 150 -3.46 11.26 9.15
CA ASN A 150 -2.06 11.29 8.72
C ASN A 150 -1.87 11.63 7.24
N VAL A 151 -2.93 11.87 6.47
CA VAL A 151 -2.82 12.14 5.02
C VAL A 151 -1.92 13.34 4.74
N ASN A 152 -2.00 14.38 5.56
CA ASN A 152 -1.18 15.60 5.40
C ASN A 152 0.32 15.37 5.67
N LEU A 153 0.70 14.31 6.39
CA LEU A 153 2.11 13.97 6.58
C LEU A 153 2.74 13.49 5.27
N LEU A 154 1.95 12.95 4.33
CA LEU A 154 2.46 12.50 3.05
C LEU A 154 2.95 13.67 2.18
N ALA A 155 2.41 14.88 2.40
CA ALA A 155 2.81 16.08 1.66
C ALA A 155 4.25 16.52 1.95
N SER A 156 4.85 16.10 3.07
CA SER A 156 6.24 16.42 3.42
C SER A 156 7.26 15.54 2.70
N ILE A 157 6.83 14.47 2.04
CA ILE A 157 7.71 13.53 1.35
C ILE A 157 7.89 13.98 -0.09
N ASP A 158 9.13 14.01 -0.58
CA ASP A 158 9.41 14.20 -2.00
C ASP A 158 9.47 12.87 -2.74
N PHE A 159 8.34 12.47 -3.34
CA PHE A 159 8.25 11.24 -4.13
C PHE A 159 8.91 11.33 -5.51
N CYS A 160 9.46 12.48 -5.91
CA CYS A 160 10.26 12.59 -7.14
C CYS A 160 11.73 12.26 -6.93
N ALA A 161 12.23 12.30 -5.69
CA ALA A 161 13.59 11.92 -5.37
C ALA A 161 13.87 10.45 -5.74
N GLU A 162 15.12 10.13 -6.06
CA GLU A 162 15.51 8.75 -6.41
C GLU A 162 15.37 7.78 -5.24
N SER A 163 15.52 8.29 -4.01
CA SER A 163 15.44 7.52 -2.77
C SER A 163 14.90 8.39 -1.62
N PRO A 164 14.27 7.79 -0.59
CA PRO A 164 13.75 8.55 0.55
C PRO A 164 14.90 9.05 1.44
N THR A 165 14.77 10.30 1.89
CA THR A 165 15.65 10.88 2.90
C THR A 165 15.45 10.22 4.26
N ARG A 166 16.30 10.55 5.24
CA ARG A 166 16.12 10.07 6.62
C ARG A 166 14.77 10.50 7.20
N ASP A 167 14.34 11.72 6.90
CA ASP A 167 13.10 12.26 7.45
C ASP A 167 11.87 11.65 6.75
N ASP A 168 11.95 11.38 5.44
CA ASP A 168 10.92 10.61 4.71
C ASP A 168 10.77 9.20 5.30
N LYS A 169 11.89 8.51 5.53
CA LYS A 169 11.89 7.18 6.16
C LYS A 169 11.22 7.21 7.52
N LYS A 170 11.46 8.26 8.31
CA LYS A 170 10.83 8.44 9.62
C LYS A 170 9.31 8.57 9.49
N VAL A 171 8.82 9.42 8.59
CA VAL A 171 7.36 9.57 8.34
C VAL A 171 6.72 8.23 7.92
N LEU A 172 7.34 7.52 6.98
CA LEU A 172 6.86 6.22 6.51
C LEU A 172 6.87 5.15 7.62
N GLN A 173 7.90 5.15 8.46
CA GLN A 173 7.98 4.25 9.63
C GLN A 173 6.91 4.57 10.67
N ASP A 174 6.66 5.84 10.96
CA ASP A 174 5.66 6.28 11.94
C ASP A 174 4.25 5.89 11.48
N ILE A 175 3.92 6.08 10.20
CA ILE A 175 2.64 5.65 9.62
C ILE A 175 2.51 4.12 9.67
N LYS A 176 3.52 3.37 9.22
CA LYS A 176 3.53 1.90 9.30
C LYS A 176 3.35 1.43 10.74
N LYS A 177 4.00 2.08 11.71
CA LYS A 177 3.89 1.76 13.13
C LYS A 177 2.44 1.94 13.62
N LYS A 178 1.76 3.04 13.25
CA LYS A 178 0.35 3.24 13.61
C LYS A 178 -0.55 2.11 13.08
N PHE A 179 -0.30 1.63 11.86
CA PHE A 179 -0.99 0.45 11.33
C PHE A 179 -0.72 -0.78 12.19
N LEU A 180 0.54 -1.12 12.46
CA LEU A 180 0.92 -2.27 13.29
C LEU A 180 0.32 -2.21 14.70
N ASP A 181 0.30 -1.03 15.32
CA ASP A 181 -0.32 -0.82 16.63
C ASP A 181 -1.85 -1.00 16.59
N ALA A 182 -2.51 -0.75 15.45
CA ALA A 182 -3.93 -1.09 15.25
C ALA A 182 -4.16 -2.60 15.20
N PHE A 183 -3.30 -3.34 14.51
CA PHE A 183 -3.33 -4.82 14.52
C PHE A 183 -3.17 -5.36 15.93
N ASP A 184 -2.18 -4.87 16.69
CA ASP A 184 -1.94 -5.33 18.05
C ASP A 184 -3.14 -5.13 18.96
N ARG A 185 -3.72 -3.93 18.95
CA ARG A 185 -4.92 -3.62 19.74
C ARG A 185 -6.11 -4.51 19.38
N LYS A 186 -6.29 -4.83 18.09
CA LYS A 186 -7.40 -5.69 17.64
C LYS A 186 -7.15 -7.16 17.99
N ILE A 187 -5.94 -7.69 17.73
CA ILE A 187 -5.55 -9.07 18.05
C ILE A 187 -5.67 -9.36 19.55
N GLN A 188 -5.25 -8.42 20.41
CA GLN A 188 -5.31 -8.57 21.87
C GLN A 188 -6.74 -8.76 22.39
N ARG A 189 -7.75 -8.25 21.68
CA ARG A 189 -9.17 -8.33 22.06
C ARG A 189 -9.88 -9.57 21.50
N LEU A 190 -9.21 -10.35 20.65
CA LEU A 190 -9.79 -11.52 20.00
C LEU A 190 -9.35 -12.80 20.69
N GLY A 191 -10.29 -13.73 20.90
CA GLY A 191 -9.96 -15.11 21.21
C GLY A 191 -9.29 -15.84 20.04
N PRO A 192 -8.85 -17.10 20.23
CA PRO A 192 -8.40 -17.95 19.13
C PRO A 192 -9.50 -18.07 18.06
N GLY A 193 -9.12 -17.99 16.77
CA GLY A 193 -10.08 -18.09 15.67
C GLY A 193 -9.51 -17.59 14.35
N VAL A 194 -10.31 -17.72 13.28
CA VAL A 194 -9.93 -17.36 11.90
C VAL A 194 -9.56 -15.88 11.79
N GLU A 195 -10.38 -14.98 12.34
CA GLU A 195 -10.10 -13.52 12.33
C GLU A 195 -8.74 -13.20 12.95
N ARG A 196 -8.44 -13.80 14.12
CA ARG A 196 -7.16 -13.60 14.80
C ARG A 196 -5.99 -14.10 13.93
N ASN A 197 -6.11 -15.29 13.35
CA ASN A 197 -5.06 -15.88 12.52
C ASN A 197 -4.79 -15.04 11.26
N GLU A 198 -5.85 -14.56 10.60
CA GLU A 198 -5.72 -13.69 9.43
C GLU A 198 -5.10 -12.33 9.79
N LEU A 199 -5.46 -11.74 10.93
CA LEU A 199 -4.84 -10.50 11.41
C LEU A 199 -3.36 -10.68 11.76
N VAL A 200 -2.97 -11.79 12.38
CA VAL A 200 -1.56 -12.11 12.67
C VAL A 200 -0.76 -12.26 11.36
N ALA A 201 -1.30 -12.99 10.38
CA ALA A 201 -0.67 -13.14 9.07
C ALA A 201 -0.53 -11.78 8.36
N SER A 202 -1.58 -10.97 8.37
CA SER A 202 -1.61 -9.62 7.78
C SER A 202 -0.60 -8.68 8.46
N LYS A 203 -0.53 -8.71 9.80
CA LYS A 203 0.45 -7.94 10.58
C LYS A 203 1.87 -8.33 10.18
N SER A 204 2.15 -9.63 10.07
CA SER A 204 3.47 -10.13 9.65
C SER A 204 3.85 -9.63 8.24
N ALA A 205 2.90 -9.69 7.30
CA ALA A 205 3.08 -9.19 5.94
C ALA A 205 3.33 -7.67 5.87
N ILE A 206 2.71 -6.88 6.74
CA ILE A 206 2.99 -5.44 6.84
C ILE A 206 4.34 -5.19 7.52
N ASN A 207 4.67 -5.97 8.55
CA ASN A 207 5.91 -5.79 9.31
C ASN A 207 7.16 -5.99 8.45
N SER A 208 7.12 -6.86 7.44
CA SER A 208 8.24 -7.07 6.51
C SER A 208 8.45 -5.94 5.50
N ILE A 209 7.50 -5.00 5.37
CA ILE A 209 7.59 -3.91 4.40
C ILE A 209 8.56 -2.83 4.89
N THR A 210 9.59 -2.51 4.10
CA THR A 210 10.53 -1.44 4.43
C THR A 210 10.02 -0.05 3.99
N PRO A 211 10.51 1.04 4.59
CA PRO A 211 10.24 2.39 4.11
C PRO A 211 10.67 2.59 2.65
N GLU A 212 11.80 2.02 2.26
CA GLU A 212 12.29 2.07 0.88
C GLU A 212 11.31 1.40 -0.09
N TYR A 213 10.73 0.27 0.30
CA TYR A 213 9.70 -0.37 -0.50
C TYR A 213 8.46 0.52 -0.61
N LEU A 214 7.94 1.07 0.50
CA LEU A 214 6.77 1.98 0.47
C LEU A 214 7.02 3.19 -0.44
N PHE A 215 8.20 3.81 -0.31
CA PHE A 215 8.60 4.94 -1.14
C PHE A 215 8.66 4.54 -2.63
N SER A 216 9.31 3.42 -2.96
CA SER A 216 9.44 2.95 -4.35
C SER A 216 8.09 2.65 -5.01
N GLN A 217 7.13 2.13 -4.23
CA GLN A 217 5.78 1.84 -4.70
C GLN A 217 4.95 3.11 -4.93
N ALA A 218 5.23 4.18 -4.18
CA ALA A 218 4.57 5.48 -4.35
C ALA A 218 5.20 6.29 -5.48
N ARG A 219 6.53 6.30 -5.58
CA ARG A 219 7.31 7.05 -6.57
C ARG A 219 6.85 6.85 -8.01
N ARG A 220 6.40 5.65 -8.39
CA ARG A 220 5.88 5.36 -9.74
C ARG A 220 4.80 6.38 -10.16
N TYR A 221 3.88 6.71 -9.26
CA TYR A 221 2.81 7.69 -9.50
C TYR A 221 3.29 9.15 -9.45
N GLY A 222 4.40 9.43 -8.77
CA GLY A 222 4.98 10.78 -8.72
C GLY A 222 5.80 11.15 -9.97
N LEU A 223 6.11 10.15 -10.81
CA LEU A 223 6.89 10.29 -12.05
C LEU A 223 6.03 10.16 -13.31
N GLU A 224 4.89 9.46 -13.24
CA GLU A 224 4.04 9.12 -14.39
C GLU A 224 2.94 10.16 -14.69
N SER A 225 3.05 11.40 -14.21
CA SER A 225 2.17 12.48 -14.69
C SER A 225 2.46 12.70 -16.18
N LYS A 226 1.74 11.99 -17.05
CA LYS A 226 1.86 12.06 -18.52
C LYS A 226 1.34 13.42 -18.95
N ASP A 227 2.24 14.27 -19.41
CA ASP A 227 1.91 15.53 -20.08
C ASP A 227 1.15 15.27 -21.38
#